data_AF-A0A6A4YBJ1-F1
#
_entry.id   AF-A0A6A4YBJ1-F1
#
_cell.length_a   1.000
_cell.length_b   1.000
_cell.length_c   1.000
_cell.angle_alpha   90.00
_cell.angle_beta   90.00
_cell.angle_gamma   90.00
#
_symmetry.space_group_name_H-M   'P 1'
#
loop_
_entity.id
_entity.type
_entity.pdbx_description
1 polymer ?
#
loop_
_entity_poly.entity_id
_entity_poly.type
_entity_poly.pdbx_seq_one_letter_code
_entity_poly.pdbx_strand_id
1 'polypeptide(L)'
;LKAQIVYQTSKIRAAHGLGPVTWNDDLAVKMQAWADSCPQKTGGGHGGPPGNQNLAGFAPCGNSCMKAAGPAWTWYDSEEAEWNYDANASKDGNWMTTGHFSNSMNPGVNQIACGWSTCYNPNIKADDSLVWCNYLGGNDNKIPRPNMPKAQIQASLTA
;
A
#
# COMPACT_ATOMS: atom_id res chain seq x y z
N LEU A 1 2.19 3.26 -12.45
CA LEU A 1 2.04 2.90 -11.02
C LEU A 1 0.63 3.15 -10.47
N LYS A 2 0.04 4.36 -10.58
CA LYS A 2 -1.36 4.68 -10.17
C LYS A 2 -2.37 3.56 -10.47
N ALA A 3 -2.51 3.17 -11.74
CA ALA A 3 -3.45 2.14 -12.16
C ALA A 3 -3.22 0.78 -11.47
N GLN A 4 -1.96 0.36 -11.33
CA GLN A 4 -1.59 -0.89 -10.66
C GLN A 4 -1.99 -0.87 -9.18
N ILE A 5 -1.67 0.23 -8.47
CA ILE A 5 -2.01 0.37 -7.06
C ILE A 5 -3.52 0.31 -6.84
N VAL A 6 -4.29 1.10 -7.59
CA VAL A 6 -5.76 1.14 -7.46
C VAL A 6 -6.38 -0.22 -7.78
N TYR A 7 -5.95 -0.84 -8.89
CA TYR A 7 -6.46 -2.14 -9.31
C TYR A 7 -6.15 -3.22 -8.28
N GLN A 8 -4.89 -3.37 -7.90
CA GLN A 8 -4.47 -4.45 -7.01
C GLN A 8 -5.02 -4.27 -5.59
N THR A 9 -5.02 -3.05 -5.05
CA THR A 9 -5.65 -2.77 -3.76
C THR A 9 -7.14 -3.12 -3.80
N SER A 10 -7.85 -2.75 -4.87
CA SER A 10 -9.28 -3.07 -5.01
C SER A 10 -9.55 -4.57 -5.15
N LYS A 11 -8.70 -5.31 -5.88
CA LYS A 11 -8.81 -6.77 -6.01
C LYS A 11 -8.55 -7.50 -4.70
N ILE A 12 -7.52 -7.08 -3.96
CA ILE A 12 -7.22 -7.61 -2.63
C ILE A 12 -8.38 -7.31 -1.68
N ARG A 13 -8.87 -6.07 -1.61
CA ARG A 13 -10.04 -5.69 -0.79
C ARG A 13 -11.29 -6.50 -1.13
N ALA A 14 -11.56 -6.73 -2.41
CA ALA A 14 -12.69 -7.55 -2.85
C ALA A 14 -12.59 -9.01 -2.36
N ALA A 15 -11.38 -9.57 -2.24
CA ALA A 15 -11.18 -10.89 -1.65
C ALA A 15 -11.54 -10.92 -0.16
N HIS A 16 -11.63 -9.78 0.53
CA HIS A 16 -12.13 -9.67 1.92
C HIS A 16 -13.61 -9.24 1.98
N GLY A 17 -14.30 -9.18 0.83
CA GLY A 17 -15.67 -8.65 0.78
C GLY A 17 -15.75 -7.14 1.02
N LEU A 18 -14.63 -6.42 0.92
CA LEU A 18 -14.57 -4.97 1.07
C LEU A 18 -14.77 -4.26 -0.27
N GLY A 19 -15.29 -3.03 -0.22
CA GLY A 19 -15.44 -2.19 -1.40
C GLY A 19 -14.10 -1.76 -2.01
N PRO A 20 -14.09 -1.41 -3.32
CA PRO A 20 -12.88 -0.93 -3.99
C PRO A 20 -12.45 0.45 -3.46
N VAL A 21 -11.24 0.87 -3.82
CA VAL A 21 -10.77 2.24 -3.56
C VAL A 21 -10.82 3.08 -4.82
N THR A 22 -11.16 4.35 -4.68
CA THR A 22 -11.00 5.36 -5.74
C THR A 22 -9.74 6.19 -5.50
N TRP A 23 -9.22 6.79 -6.57
CA TRP A 23 -8.07 7.68 -6.45
C TRP A 23 -8.50 9.07 -5.97
N ASN A 24 -7.78 9.65 -5.02
CA ASN A 24 -7.97 11.04 -4.61
C ASN A 24 -6.93 11.94 -5.29
N ASP A 25 -7.34 12.65 -6.34
CA ASP A 25 -6.43 13.45 -7.18
C ASP A 25 -5.83 14.64 -6.42
N ASP A 26 -6.61 15.34 -5.58
CA ASP A 26 -6.14 16.51 -4.82
C ASP A 26 -5.03 16.17 -3.83
N LEU A 27 -5.19 15.06 -3.10
CA LEU A 27 -4.15 14.58 -2.19
C LEU A 27 -2.97 13.99 -2.97
N ALA A 28 -3.22 13.31 -4.10
CA ALA A 28 -2.16 12.74 -4.92
C ALA A 28 -1.18 13.78 -5.46
N VAL A 29 -1.64 14.98 -5.81
CA VAL A 29 -0.75 16.10 -6.17
C VAL A 29 0.24 16.40 -5.04
N LYS A 30 -0.24 16.44 -3.80
CA LYS A 30 0.59 16.73 -2.62
C LYS A 30 1.52 15.56 -2.29
N MET A 31 1.04 14.34 -2.44
CA MET A 31 1.85 13.12 -2.26
C MET A 31 2.97 13.04 -3.30
N GLN A 32 2.68 13.38 -4.56
CA GLN A 32 3.68 13.41 -5.62
C GLN A 32 4.70 14.52 -5.39
N ALA A 33 4.27 15.72 -4.95
CA ALA A 33 5.20 16.80 -4.58
C ALA A 33 6.16 16.38 -3.45
N TRP A 34 5.70 15.59 -2.47
CA TRP A 34 6.58 14.98 -1.47
C TRP A 34 7.58 14.02 -2.11
N ALA A 35 7.12 13.09 -2.96
CA ALA A 35 8.01 12.15 -3.62
C ALA A 35 9.06 12.85 -4.52
N ASP A 36 8.65 13.88 -5.27
CA ASP A 36 9.51 14.67 -6.16
C ASP A 36 10.57 15.47 -5.40
N SER A 37 10.37 15.74 -4.11
CA SER A 37 11.38 16.36 -3.25
C SER A 37 12.56 15.43 -2.92
N CYS A 38 12.51 14.16 -3.34
CA CYS A 38 13.52 13.13 -3.09
C CYS A 38 13.87 12.91 -1.60
N PRO A 39 12.90 12.54 -0.75
CA PRO A 39 13.14 12.26 0.67
C PRO A 39 14.15 11.11 0.92
N GLN A 40 14.40 10.27 -0.10
CA GLN A 40 15.45 9.24 -0.10
C GLN A 40 16.85 9.82 0.16
N LYS A 41 17.11 11.09 -0.21
CA LYS A 41 18.42 11.74 0.01
C LYS A 41 18.80 11.84 1.49
N THR A 42 17.82 11.81 2.39
CA THR A 42 18.01 11.81 3.85
C THR A 42 17.68 10.46 4.47
N GLY A 43 17.63 9.39 3.68
CA GLY A 43 17.39 8.02 4.11
C GLY A 43 16.02 7.45 3.80
N GLY A 44 15.10 8.28 3.27
CA GLY A 44 13.72 7.86 3.02
C GLY A 44 12.87 7.84 4.29
N GLY A 45 11.79 7.05 4.28
CA GLY A 45 10.86 6.94 5.41
C GLY A 45 9.53 7.66 5.19
N HIS A 46 8.62 7.50 6.14
CA HIS A 46 7.30 8.14 6.11
C HIS A 46 7.39 9.67 6.15
N GLY A 47 6.44 10.36 5.52
CA GLY A 47 6.41 11.82 5.50
C GLY A 47 5.40 12.40 4.52
N GLY A 48 5.61 13.65 4.11
CA GLY A 48 4.70 14.36 3.21
C GLY A 48 3.37 14.74 3.88
N PRO A 49 2.26 14.78 3.13
CA PRO A 49 0.94 15.07 3.68
C PRO A 49 0.56 14.12 4.84
N PRO A 50 -0.01 14.65 5.94
CA PRO A 50 -0.41 13.82 7.07
C PRO A 50 -1.53 12.84 6.68
N GLY A 51 -1.52 11.66 7.30
CA GLY A 51 -2.55 10.64 7.11
C GLY A 51 -2.05 9.24 7.41
N ASN A 52 -2.95 8.26 7.28
CA ASN A 52 -2.61 6.85 7.42
C ASN A 52 -1.85 6.40 6.18
N GLN A 53 -0.54 6.22 6.31
CA GLN A 53 0.36 6.06 5.17
C GLN A 53 0.98 4.67 5.13
N ASN A 54 1.03 4.08 3.93
CA ASN A 54 1.93 2.97 3.66
C ASN A 54 3.13 3.46 2.83
N LEU A 55 4.30 2.86 3.07
CA LEU A 55 5.52 3.07 2.32
C LEU A 55 6.05 1.73 1.83
N ALA A 56 6.50 1.66 0.58
CA ALA A 56 7.25 0.52 0.08
C ALA A 56 8.22 0.92 -1.03
N GLY A 57 9.18 0.04 -1.27
CA GLY A 57 9.90 0.02 -2.54
C GLY A 57 8.97 -0.41 -3.69
N PHE A 58 9.22 0.08 -4.89
CA PHE A 58 8.55 -0.40 -6.11
C PHE A 58 9.56 -0.64 -7.22
N ALA A 59 9.27 -1.59 -8.10
CA ALA A 59 10.06 -1.79 -9.32
C ALA A 59 9.62 -0.76 -10.39
N PRO A 60 10.53 0.08 -10.92
CA PRO A 60 10.22 0.95 -12.05
C PRO A 60 9.71 0.13 -13.24
N CYS A 61 8.47 0.41 -13.65
CA CYS A 61 7.74 -0.43 -14.61
C CYS A 61 7.23 0.33 -15.84
N GLY A 62 7.36 1.66 -15.88
CA GLY A 62 6.82 2.50 -16.96
C GLY A 62 5.36 2.17 -17.27
N ASN A 63 5.08 1.80 -18.52
CA ASN A 63 3.73 1.41 -18.98
C ASN A 63 3.41 -0.08 -18.74
N SER A 64 4.32 -0.87 -18.18
CA SER A 64 4.18 -2.31 -17.97
C SER A 64 3.86 -2.72 -16.53
N CYS A 65 3.48 -1.78 -15.66
CA CYS A 65 3.25 -2.06 -14.24
C CYS A 65 2.20 -3.15 -13.98
N MET A 66 1.20 -3.32 -14.84
CA MET A 66 0.16 -4.33 -14.65
C MET A 66 0.64 -5.78 -14.80
N LYS A 67 1.83 -6.00 -15.36
CA LYS A 67 2.39 -7.34 -15.61
C LYS A 67 2.95 -8.03 -14.36
N ALA A 68 3.04 -7.31 -13.23
CA ALA A 68 3.59 -7.83 -11.99
C ALA A 68 2.77 -7.39 -10.77
N ALA A 69 2.87 -8.15 -9.68
CA ALA A 69 2.40 -7.72 -8.38
C ALA A 69 3.21 -6.50 -7.92
N GLY A 70 2.53 -5.48 -7.43
CA GLY A 70 3.12 -4.20 -7.03
C GLY A 70 3.08 -3.99 -5.52
N PRO A 71 3.28 -2.73 -5.08
CA PRO A 71 3.35 -2.36 -3.66
C PRO A 71 2.17 -2.86 -2.83
N ALA A 72 0.95 -2.85 -3.38
CA ALA A 72 -0.25 -3.34 -2.71
C ALA A 72 -0.16 -4.82 -2.31
N TRP A 73 0.49 -5.64 -3.14
CA TRP A 73 0.75 -7.04 -2.78
C TRP A 73 1.82 -7.16 -1.72
N THR A 74 2.92 -6.41 -1.84
CA THR A 74 4.01 -6.41 -0.84
C THR A 74 3.51 -6.07 0.56
N TRP A 75 2.64 -5.07 0.69
CA TRP A 75 2.00 -4.70 1.95
C TRP A 75 1.07 -5.78 2.51
N TYR A 76 0.45 -6.56 1.63
CA TYR A 76 -0.55 -7.54 2.01
C TYR A 76 0.07 -8.91 2.36
N ASP A 77 0.98 -9.41 1.52
CA ASP A 77 1.39 -10.81 1.48
C ASP A 77 2.00 -11.29 2.80
N SER A 78 3.05 -10.65 3.29
CA SER A 78 3.69 -11.07 4.54
C SER A 78 2.88 -10.68 5.77
N GLU A 79 2.26 -9.50 5.77
CA GLU A 79 1.61 -8.96 6.96
C GLU A 79 0.25 -9.58 7.26
N GLU A 80 -0.51 -9.98 6.23
CA GLU A 80 -1.76 -10.71 6.44
C GLU A 80 -1.52 -12.03 7.17
N ALA A 81 -0.38 -12.68 6.88
CA ALA A 81 -0.01 -13.92 7.55
C ALA A 81 0.25 -13.71 9.05
N GLU A 82 0.59 -12.49 9.47
CA GLU A 82 0.84 -12.11 10.87
C GLU A 82 -0.39 -11.48 11.55
N TRP A 83 -1.52 -11.37 10.85
CA TRP A 83 -2.76 -10.83 11.40
C TRP A 83 -3.57 -11.89 12.15
N ASN A 84 -4.08 -11.52 13.32
CA ASN A 84 -5.10 -12.28 14.03
C ASN A 84 -6.47 -11.63 13.81
N TYR A 85 -7.28 -12.22 12.92
CA TYR A 85 -8.62 -11.72 12.59
C TYR A 85 -9.61 -11.74 13.75
N ASP A 86 -9.49 -12.69 14.69
CA ASP A 86 -10.43 -12.77 15.81
C ASP A 86 -10.19 -11.62 16.79
N ALA A 87 -8.91 -11.35 17.06
CA ALA A 87 -8.45 -10.24 17.88
C ALA A 87 -8.49 -8.88 17.14
N ASN A 88 -8.52 -8.90 15.80
CA ASN A 88 -8.37 -7.73 14.95
C ASN A 88 -7.09 -6.93 15.26
N ALA A 89 -5.96 -7.64 15.38
CA ALA A 89 -4.65 -7.11 15.72
C ALA A 89 -3.52 -8.01 15.19
N SER A 90 -2.28 -7.52 15.18
CA SER A 90 -1.09 -8.36 14.95
C SER A 90 -1.00 -9.50 15.98
N LYS A 91 -0.57 -10.69 15.54
CA LYS A 91 -0.39 -11.87 16.41
C LYS A 91 0.61 -11.65 17.55
N ASP A 92 1.62 -10.81 17.32
CA ASP A 92 2.66 -10.46 18.30
C ASP A 92 2.28 -9.26 19.19
N GLY A 93 1.10 -8.67 18.99
CA GLY A 93 0.67 -7.46 19.69
C GLY A 93 1.37 -6.16 19.25
N ASN A 94 2.31 -6.22 18.31
CA ASN A 94 2.98 -5.05 17.75
C ASN A 94 2.27 -4.58 16.48
N TRP A 95 1.58 -3.45 16.56
CA TRP A 95 0.81 -2.91 15.43
C TRP A 95 1.67 -2.69 14.17
N MET A 96 2.97 -2.41 14.32
CA MET A 96 3.88 -2.15 13.21
C MET A 96 4.08 -3.39 12.32
N THR A 97 3.96 -4.60 12.90
CA THR A 97 4.14 -5.87 12.17
C THR A 97 3.10 -6.08 11.08
N THR A 98 1.92 -5.48 11.22
CA THR A 98 0.82 -5.60 10.25
C THR A 98 0.24 -4.24 9.84
N GLY A 99 1.02 -3.18 10.02
CA GLY A 99 0.56 -1.80 9.83
C GLY A 99 0.11 -1.50 8.41
N HIS A 100 0.81 -2.03 7.40
CA HIS A 100 0.46 -1.78 6.01
C HIS A 100 -0.79 -2.57 5.59
N PHE A 101 -0.87 -3.84 5.99
CA PHE A 101 -2.04 -4.68 5.79
C PHE A 101 -3.27 -4.05 6.44
N SER A 102 -3.19 -3.73 7.74
CA SER A 102 -4.34 -3.23 8.50
C SER A 102 -4.81 -1.86 8.01
N ASN A 103 -3.89 -0.98 7.59
CA ASN A 103 -4.24 0.30 6.98
C ASN A 103 -4.97 0.12 5.64
N SER A 104 -4.42 -0.69 4.73
CA SER A 104 -5.00 -0.87 3.39
C SER A 104 -6.31 -1.68 3.39
N MET A 105 -6.46 -2.62 4.32
CA MET A 105 -7.64 -3.47 4.47
C MET A 105 -8.64 -2.95 5.51
N ASN A 106 -8.44 -1.76 6.06
CA ASN A 106 -9.43 -1.14 6.94
C ASN A 106 -10.80 -1.04 6.21
N PRO A 107 -11.91 -1.50 6.80
CA PRO A 107 -13.18 -1.57 6.08
C PRO A 107 -13.71 -0.20 5.61
N GLY A 108 -13.43 0.87 6.36
CA GLY A 108 -13.86 2.23 5.99
C GLY A 108 -13.08 2.83 4.82
N VAL A 109 -11.87 2.34 4.55
CA VAL A 109 -11.02 2.91 3.50
C VAL A 109 -11.70 2.81 2.14
N ASN A 110 -11.90 3.96 1.49
CA ASN A 110 -12.57 4.04 0.19
C ASN A 110 -11.80 4.89 -0.83
N GLN A 111 -10.75 5.57 -0.39
CA GLN A 111 -9.91 6.39 -1.23
C GLN A 111 -8.44 6.16 -0.93
N ILE A 112 -7.62 6.31 -1.96
CA ILE A 112 -6.16 6.24 -1.87
C ILE A 112 -5.53 7.38 -2.68
N ALA A 113 -4.44 7.93 -2.18
CA ALA A 113 -3.60 8.88 -2.91
C ALA A 113 -2.14 8.52 -2.69
N CYS A 114 -1.35 8.48 -3.76
CA CYS A 114 0.06 8.17 -3.66
C CYS A 114 0.94 9.11 -4.46
N GLY A 115 2.20 9.17 -4.06
CA GLY A 115 3.30 9.74 -4.83
C GLY A 115 4.47 8.75 -4.84
N TRP A 116 5.26 8.77 -5.91
CA TRP A 116 6.41 7.88 -6.04
C TRP A 116 7.55 8.56 -6.78
N SER A 117 8.78 8.21 -6.42
CA SER A 117 9.98 8.72 -7.07
C SER A 117 11.12 7.72 -6.98
N THR A 118 12.09 7.87 -7.90
CA THR A 118 13.36 7.17 -7.85
C THR A 118 14.44 8.22 -7.66
N CYS A 119 15.15 8.17 -6.53
CA CYS A 119 16.22 9.11 -6.23
C CYS A 119 17.39 8.37 -5.58
N TYR A 120 18.62 8.84 -5.80
CA TYR A 120 19.80 8.29 -5.13
C TYR A 120 19.69 8.43 -3.61
N ASN A 121 19.85 7.32 -2.90
CA ASN A 121 19.83 7.25 -1.45
C ASN A 121 21.25 6.97 -0.92
N PRO A 122 21.90 7.94 -0.24
CA PRO A 122 23.27 7.78 0.23
C PRO A 122 23.42 6.69 1.30
N ASN A 123 22.35 6.33 2.02
CA ASN A 123 22.40 5.30 3.06
C ASN A 123 22.56 3.90 2.48
N ILE A 124 21.97 3.65 1.30
CA ILE A 124 22.09 2.37 0.58
C ILE A 124 23.03 2.45 -0.63
N LYS A 125 23.57 3.64 -0.92
CA LYS A 125 24.50 3.94 -2.03
C LYS A 125 23.98 3.52 -3.41
N ALA A 126 22.67 3.61 -3.62
CA ALA A 126 22.00 3.22 -4.86
C ALA A 126 20.76 4.08 -5.11
N ASP A 127 20.21 4.00 -6.31
CA ASP A 127 18.89 4.56 -6.60
C ASP A 127 17.79 3.79 -5.86
N ASP A 128 16.96 4.54 -5.15
CA ASP A 128 15.91 4.01 -4.29
C ASP A 128 14.54 4.46 -4.81
N SER A 129 13.76 3.48 -5.26
CA SER A 129 12.44 3.68 -5.86
C SER A 129 11.37 3.46 -4.80
N LEU A 130 10.83 4.53 -4.24
CA LEU A 130 9.85 4.49 -3.15
C LEU A 130 8.49 5.03 -3.57
N VAL A 131 7.44 4.48 -2.96
CA VAL A 131 6.06 4.96 -3.08
C VAL A 131 5.46 5.16 -1.69
N TRP A 132 4.78 6.30 -1.53
CA TRP A 132 4.01 6.65 -0.33
C TRP A 132 2.54 6.72 -0.70
N CYS A 133 1.69 5.98 0.00
CA CYS A 133 0.25 5.96 -0.22
C CYS A 133 -0.51 6.30 1.05
N ASN A 134 -1.28 7.39 1.04
CA ASN A 134 -2.22 7.71 2.10
C ASN A 134 -3.59 7.09 1.78
N TYR A 135 -4.21 6.51 2.79
CA TYR A 135 -5.55 5.91 2.73
C TYR A 135 -6.54 6.75 3.52
N LEU A 136 -7.75 6.94 2.98
CA LEU A 136 -8.79 7.77 3.60
C LEU A 136 -10.08 6.98 3.80
N GLY A 137 -10.85 7.41 4.80
CA GLY A 137 -12.17 6.84 5.15
C GLY A 137 -12.12 5.77 6.25
N GLY A 138 -10.95 5.49 6.82
CA GLY A 138 -10.78 4.45 7.84
C GLY A 138 -11.74 4.58 9.02
N ASN A 139 -12.12 3.44 9.59
CA ASN A 139 -13.01 3.33 10.76
C ASN A 139 -12.56 2.17 11.68
N ASP A 140 -13.32 1.93 12.75
CA ASP A 140 -12.99 0.93 13.78
C ASP A 140 -13.56 -0.48 13.49
N ASN A 141 -14.06 -0.72 12.28
CA ASN A 141 -14.63 -2.02 11.93
C ASN A 141 -13.54 -3.08 11.80
N LYS A 142 -13.89 -4.33 12.14
CA LYS A 142 -12.98 -5.46 12.01
C LYS A 142 -12.70 -5.80 10.55
N ILE A 143 -11.44 -6.11 10.25
CA ILE A 143 -10.99 -6.58 8.94
C ILE A 143 -11.56 -8.00 8.73
N PRO A 144 -12.36 -8.25 7.68
CA PRO A 144 -12.88 -9.59 7.41
C PRO A 144 -11.77 -10.55 6.98
N ARG A 145 -11.97 -11.85 7.18
CA ARG A 145 -11.10 -12.90 6.59
C ARG A 145 -11.27 -12.94 5.07
N PRO A 146 -10.23 -13.34 4.31
CA PRO A 146 -10.36 -13.50 2.87
C PRO A 146 -11.34 -14.65 2.56
N ASN A 147 -12.15 -14.47 1.52
CA ASN A 147 -13.11 -15.44 1.02
C ASN A 147 -12.50 -16.40 -0.02
N MET A 148 -11.22 -16.27 -0.30
CA MET A 148 -10.47 -17.14 -1.21
C MET A 148 -9.02 -17.32 -0.77
N PRO A 149 -8.33 -18.40 -1.21
CA PRO A 149 -6.92 -18.62 -0.89
C PRO A 149 -6.02 -17.51 -1.40
N LYS A 150 -4.97 -17.17 -0.61
CA LYS A 150 -3.97 -16.16 -0.94
C LYS A 150 -3.35 -16.33 -2.33
N ALA A 151 -3.07 -17.56 -2.75
CA ALA A 151 -2.55 -17.87 -4.09
C ALA A 151 -3.52 -17.45 -5.23
N GLN A 152 -4.83 -17.56 -5.01
CA GLN A 152 -5.84 -17.10 -5.99
C GLN A 152 -5.91 -15.57 -6.03
N ILE A 153 -5.80 -14.91 -4.87
CA ILE A 153 -5.71 -13.44 -4.80
C ILE A 153 -4.52 -12.99 -5.64
N GLN A 154 -3.32 -13.54 -5.38
CA GLN A 154 -2.09 -13.21 -6.09
C GLN A 154 -2.21 -13.38 -7.61
N ALA A 155 -2.74 -14.53 -8.06
CA ALA A 155 -2.92 -14.83 -9.47
C ALA A 155 -3.89 -13.85 -10.18
N SER A 156 -4.73 -13.15 -9.43
CA SER A 156 -5.69 -12.18 -9.97
C SER A 156 -5.15 -10.75 -10.14
N LEU A 157 -3.94 -10.47 -9.62
CA LEU A 157 -3.39 -9.11 -9.53
C LEU A 157 -2.70 -8.62 -10.79
N THR A 158 -2.36 -9.53 -11.69
CA THR A 158 -1.67 -9.22 -12.96
C THR A 158 -2.62 -9.40 -14.13
N ALA A 159 -2.46 -8.55 -15.14
CA ALA A 159 -3.21 -8.57 -16.38
C ALA A 159 -2.26 -8.42 -17.58
#